data_AF-A0A1I5LYQ1-F1
#
_entry.id   AF-A0A1I5LYQ1-F1
#
_cell.length_a   1.000
_cell.length_b   1.000
_cell.length_c   1.000
_cell.angle_alpha   90.00
_cell.angle_beta   90.00
_cell.angle_gamma   90.00
#
_symmetry.space_group_name_H-M   'P 1'
#
loop_
_entity.id
_entity.type
_entity.pdbx_description
1 polymer ?
#
loop_
_entity_poly.entity_id
_entity_poly.type
_entity_poly.pdbx_seq_one_letter_code
_entity_poly.pdbx_strand_id
1 'polypeptide(L)'
;MLIEIKNKEMVKHLKKLAEEEGVEVNDIVNDLLAFSMDNAIATLAMRRIEYALINEIIPSIKSAQVNIYAARNQITNMHADILEDADRALAISQEAGKLGEEVVFDNSDTDDE
;
A
#
# COMPACT_ATOMS: atom_id res chain seq x y z
N MET A 1 15.91 -12.90 32.36
CA MET A 1 15.80 -11.46 32.70
C MET A 1 14.49 -11.32 33.49
N LEU A 2 14.52 -10.94 34.76
CA LEU A 2 13.29 -10.80 35.56
C LEU A 2 12.66 -9.44 35.23
N ILE A 3 11.52 -9.45 34.55
CA ILE A 3 10.80 -8.24 34.15
C ILE A 3 9.89 -7.84 35.31
N GLU A 4 10.19 -6.70 35.93
CA GLU A 4 9.41 -6.21 37.06
C GLU A 4 8.19 -5.42 36.57
N ILE A 5 7.01 -6.02 36.71
CA ILE A 5 5.74 -5.39 36.34
C ILE A 5 5.31 -4.42 37.46
N LYS A 6 5.36 -3.12 37.16
CA LYS A 6 5.01 -2.06 38.13
C LYS A 6 3.51 -1.91 38.39
N ASN A 7 2.66 -2.40 37.49
CA ASN A 7 1.20 -2.32 37.64
C ASN A 7 0.68 -3.42 38.57
N LYS A 8 0.25 -3.03 39.78
CA LYS A 8 -0.20 -3.95 40.82
C LYS A 8 -1.48 -4.72 40.46
N GLU A 9 -2.40 -4.13 39.70
CA GLU A 9 -3.59 -4.86 39.22
C GLU A 9 -3.22 -5.90 38.19
N MET A 10 -2.36 -5.55 37.25
CA MET A 10 -1.88 -6.50 36.23
C MET A 10 -1.17 -7.70 36.87
N VAL A 11 -0.31 -7.47 37.88
CA VAL A 11 0.32 -8.56 38.65
C VAL A 11 -0.71 -9.45 39.33
N LYS A 12 -1.78 -8.88 39.90
CA LYS A 12 -2.85 -9.65 40.55
C LYS A 12 -3.59 -10.54 39.55
N HIS A 13 -3.91 -10.01 38.37
CA HIS A 13 -4.57 -10.78 37.31
C HIS A 13 -3.68 -11.88 36.74
N LEU A 14 -2.39 -11.59 36.52
CA LEU A 14 -1.44 -12.58 36.02
C LEU A 14 -1.21 -13.72 37.01
N LYS A 15 -1.15 -13.42 38.32
CA LYS A 15 -1.07 -14.45 39.37
C LYS A 15 -2.31 -15.33 39.41
N LYS A 16 -3.50 -14.73 39.29
CA LYS A 16 -4.75 -15.47 39.25
C LYS A 16 -4.82 -16.38 38.02
N LEU A 17 -4.41 -15.87 36.85
CA LEU A 17 -4.37 -16.65 35.61
C LEU A 17 -3.36 -17.81 35.70
N ALA A 18 -2.18 -17.57 36.30
CA ALA A 18 -1.18 -18.59 36.57
C ALA A 18 -1.72 -19.72 37.47
N GLU A 19 -2.46 -19.36 38.52
CA GLU A 19 -3.13 -20.31 39.40
C GLU A 19 -4.23 -21.11 38.68
N GLU A 20 -5.00 -20.48 37.80
CA GLU A 20 -6.07 -21.13 37.03
C GLU A 20 -5.53 -22.10 35.96
N GLU A 21 -4.43 -21.73 35.29
CA GLU A 21 -3.80 -22.50 34.21
C GLU A 21 -2.75 -23.50 34.73
N GLY A 22 -2.36 -23.42 36.00
CA GLY A 22 -1.37 -24.32 36.60
C GLY A 22 0.06 -24.10 36.08
N VAL A 23 0.39 -22.87 35.68
CA VAL A 23 1.70 -22.48 35.11
C VAL A 23 2.35 -21.39 35.95
N GLU A 24 3.66 -21.18 35.78
CA GLU A 24 4.36 -20.10 36.46
C GLU A 24 4.00 -18.74 35.85
N VAL A 25 3.89 -17.70 36.68
CA VAL A 25 3.59 -16.33 36.21
C VAL A 25 4.60 -15.85 35.16
N ASN A 26 5.86 -16.27 35.29
CA ASN A 26 6.90 -15.92 34.33
C ASN A 26 6.64 -16.50 32.94
N ASP A 27 6.02 -17.67 32.84
CA ASP A 27 5.72 -18.30 31.55
C ASP A 27 4.64 -17.52 30.82
N ILE A 28 3.57 -17.14 31.53
CA ILE A 28 2.52 -16.26 31.00
C ILE A 28 3.08 -14.90 30.54
N VAL A 29 3.99 -14.32 31.33
CA VAL A 29 4.62 -13.04 30.96
C VAL A 29 5.49 -13.20 29.72
N ASN A 30 6.23 -14.31 29.60
CA ASN A 30 7.02 -14.60 28.41
C ASN A 30 6.13 -14.80 27.17
N ASP A 31 5.00 -15.49 27.31
CA ASP A 31 4.05 -15.70 26.22
C ASP A 31 3.40 -14.39 25.77
N LEU A 32 3.02 -13.52 26.71
CA LEU A 32 2.50 -12.18 26.39
C LEU A 32 3.54 -11.31 25.69
N LEU A 33 4.81 -11.40 26.09
CA LEU A 33 5.91 -10.68 25.45
C LEU A 33 6.19 -11.22 24.05
N ALA A 34 6.21 -12.55 23.88
CA ALA A 34 6.35 -13.19 22.58
C ALA A 34 5.21 -12.76 21.64
N PHE A 35 3.97 -12.84 22.11
CA PHE A 35 2.80 -12.38 21.35
C PHE A 35 2.89 -10.90 20.98
N SER A 36 3.30 -10.03 21.90
CA SER A 36 3.46 -8.60 21.63
C SER A 36 4.59 -8.33 20.63
N MET A 37 5.69 -9.08 20.69
CA MET A 37 6.79 -8.96 19.74
C MET A 37 6.38 -9.43 18.35
N ASP A 38 5.70 -10.57 18.25
CA ASP A 38 5.19 -11.11 16.99
C ASP A 38 4.20 -10.14 16.34
N ASN A 39 3.29 -9.54 17.12
CA ASN A 39 2.37 -8.52 16.62
C ASN A 39 3.09 -7.25 16.15
N ALA A 40 4.12 -6.81 16.87
CA ALA A 40 4.93 -5.66 16.47
C ALA A 40 5.70 -5.94 15.17
N ILE A 41 6.28 -7.14 15.03
CA ILE A 41 6.97 -7.60 13.82
C ILE A 41 5.99 -7.68 12.64
N ALA A 42 4.81 -8.27 12.84
CA ALA A 42 3.78 -8.35 11.82
C ALA A 42 3.33 -6.95 11.35
N THR A 43 3.14 -6.01 12.29
CA THR A 43 2.79 -4.63 11.98
C THR A 43 3.89 -3.93 11.18
N LEU A 44 5.17 -4.13 11.55
CA LEU A 44 6.31 -3.59 10.81
C LEU A 44 6.41 -4.19 9.40
N ALA A 45 6.19 -5.50 9.26
CA ALA A 45 6.18 -6.18 7.97
C ALA A 45 5.06 -5.64 7.06
N MET A 46 3.85 -5.45 7.60
CA MET A 46 2.73 -4.84 6.87
C MET A 46 3.05 -3.42 6.40
N ARG A 47 3.65 -2.57 7.25
CA ARG A 47 4.08 -1.22 6.86
C ARG A 47 5.12 -1.24 5.74
N ARG A 48 6.05 -2.21 5.74
CA ARG A 48 7.03 -2.35 4.65
C ARG A 48 6.38 -2.76 3.34
N ILE A 49 5.40 -3.66 3.39
CA ILE A 49 4.61 -4.08 2.21
C ILE A 49 3.81 -2.90 1.67
N GLU A 50 3.14 -2.15 2.54
CA GLU A 50 2.40 -0.94 2.17
C GLU A 50 3.30 0.10 1.51
N TYR A 51 4.48 0.34 2.09
CA TYR A 51 5.47 1.23 1.50
C TYR A 51 5.91 0.79 0.11
N ALA A 52 6.20 -0.50 -0.09
CA ALA A 52 6.59 -1.05 -1.38
C ALA A 52 5.45 -0.96 -2.42
N LEU A 53 4.21 -1.23 -1.99
CA LEU A 53 3.02 -1.10 -2.84
C LEU A 53 2.85 0.34 -3.34
N ILE A 54 2.89 1.31 -2.43
CA ILE A 54 2.64 2.72 -2.73
C ILE A 54 3.78 3.34 -3.55
N ASN A 55 5.03 3.06 -3.21
CA ASN A 55 6.17 3.79 -3.77
C ASN A 55 6.84 3.11 -4.95
N GLU A 56 6.70 1.80 -5.11
CA GLU A 56 7.40 1.05 -6.17
C GLU A 56 6.41 0.41 -7.14
N ILE A 57 5.46 -0.39 -6.62
CA ILE A 57 4.58 -1.21 -7.46
C ILE A 57 3.54 -0.37 -8.20
N ILE A 58 2.77 0.46 -7.49
CA ILE A 58 1.72 1.29 -8.12
C ILE A 58 2.30 2.26 -9.15
N PRO A 59 3.39 3.01 -8.88
CA PRO A 59 4.00 3.88 -9.87
C PRO A 59 4.50 3.13 -11.10
N SER A 60 5.09 1.94 -10.93
CA SER A 60 5.52 1.11 -12.06
C SER A 60 4.34 0.65 -12.92
N ILE A 61 3.21 0.28 -12.31
CA ILE A 61 1.99 -0.09 -13.04
C ILE A 61 1.43 1.11 -13.80
N LYS A 62 1.34 2.28 -13.14
CA LYS A 62 0.89 3.53 -13.79
C LYS A 62 1.77 3.88 -14.98
N SER A 63 3.09 3.82 -14.84
CA SER A 63 4.03 4.09 -15.94
C SER A 63 3.84 3.12 -17.10
N ALA A 64 3.67 1.82 -16.83
CA ALA A 64 3.39 0.84 -17.86
C ALA A 64 2.07 1.12 -18.60
N GLN A 65 1.01 1.50 -17.88
CA GLN A 65 -0.27 1.87 -18.48
C GLN A 65 -0.14 3.10 -19.38
N VAL A 66 0.53 4.16 -18.92
CA VAL A 66 0.78 5.37 -19.73
C VAL A 66 1.53 5.02 -21.01
N ASN A 67 2.56 4.18 -20.93
CA ASN A 67 3.30 3.74 -22.12
C ASN A 67 2.44 2.91 -23.08
N ILE A 68 1.54 2.06 -22.58
CA ILE A 68 0.58 1.31 -23.39
C ILE A 68 -0.37 2.27 -24.11
N TYR A 69 -0.91 3.28 -23.42
CA TYR A 69 -1.76 4.29 -24.04
C TYR A 69 -1.02 5.09 -25.11
N ALA A 70 0.21 5.55 -24.81
CA ALA A 70 1.04 6.26 -25.78
C ALA A 70 1.35 5.39 -27.02
N ALA A 71 1.70 4.12 -26.84
CA ALA A 71 1.93 3.19 -27.94
C ALA A 71 0.65 2.96 -28.77
N ARG A 72 -0.51 2.82 -28.11
CA ARG A 72 -1.79 2.69 -28.80
C ARG A 72 -2.11 3.93 -29.63
N ASN A 73 -1.84 5.13 -29.11
CA ASN A 73 -1.99 6.37 -29.88
C ASN A 73 -1.08 6.42 -31.09
N GLN A 74 0.19 6.07 -30.93
CA GLN A 74 1.11 6.02 -32.07
C GLN A 74 0.63 5.05 -33.14
N ILE A 75 0.16 3.86 -32.74
CA ILE A 75 -0.41 2.88 -33.68
C ILE A 75 -1.66 3.42 -34.35
N THR A 76 -2.58 4.05 -33.61
CA THR A 76 -3.81 4.63 -34.17
C THR A 76 -3.51 5.80 -35.11
N ASN A 77 -2.57 6.68 -34.76
CA ASN A 77 -2.15 7.78 -35.62
C ASN A 77 -1.47 7.25 -36.89
N MET A 78 -0.57 6.27 -36.77
CA MET A 78 0.01 5.59 -37.93
C MET A 78 -1.07 4.95 -38.80
N HIS A 79 -2.10 4.35 -38.20
CA HIS A 79 -3.21 3.75 -38.93
C HIS A 79 -4.08 4.81 -39.63
N ALA A 80 -4.32 5.95 -38.98
CA ALA A 80 -5.06 7.07 -39.56
C ALA A 80 -4.27 7.77 -40.69
N ASP A 81 -2.95 7.92 -40.52
CA ASP A 81 -2.04 8.40 -41.57
C ASP A 81 -2.02 7.47 -42.79
N ILE A 82 -2.14 6.15 -42.55
CA ILE A 82 -2.30 5.15 -43.62
C ILE A 82 -3.70 5.22 -44.27
N LEU A 83 -4.72 5.71 -43.57
CA LEU A 83 -6.13 5.73 -44.01
C LEU A 83 -6.64 7.07 -44.57
N GLU A 84 -5.80 8.09 -44.70
CA GLU A 84 -6.03 9.32 -45.49
C GLU A 84 -7.04 10.38 -44.97
N ASP A 85 -7.24 10.54 -43.65
CA ASP A 85 -8.06 11.67 -43.13
C ASP A 85 -7.42 12.36 -41.91
N ALA A 86 -6.59 13.37 -42.18
CA ALA A 86 -5.72 14.05 -41.20
C ALA A 86 -6.49 14.72 -40.04
N ASP A 87 -7.73 15.16 -40.30
CA ASP A 87 -8.58 15.78 -39.28
C ASP A 87 -9.01 14.78 -38.20
N ARG A 88 -9.17 13.50 -38.56
CA ARG A 88 -9.50 12.41 -37.61
C ARG A 88 -8.29 12.05 -36.74
N ALA A 89 -7.10 12.00 -37.34
CA ALA A 89 -5.85 11.72 -36.63
C ALA A 89 -5.56 12.80 -35.56
N LEU A 90 -5.78 14.07 -35.91
CA LEU A 90 -5.59 15.20 -35.00
C LEU A 90 -6.56 15.15 -33.80
N ALA A 91 -7.84 14.88 -34.04
CA ALA A 91 -8.86 14.79 -32.98
C ALA A 91 -8.56 13.68 -31.98
N ILE A 92 -8.14 12.49 -32.45
CA ILE A 92 -7.77 11.36 -31.60
C ILE A 92 -6.50 11.66 -30.81
N SER A 93 -5.50 12.29 -31.42
CA SER A 93 -4.27 12.70 -30.73
C SER A 93 -4.54 13.70 -29.61
N GLN A 94 -5.49 14.62 -29.80
CA GLN A 94 -5.88 15.59 -28.78
C GLN A 94 -6.64 14.93 -27.62
N GLU A 95 -7.58 14.04 -27.91
CA GLU A 95 -8.34 13.29 -26.89
C GLU A 95 -7.41 12.44 -26.02
N ALA A 96 -6.43 11.79 -26.64
CA ALA A 96 -5.52 10.92 -25.91
C ALA A 96 -4.39 11.67 -25.20
N GLY A 97 -3.99 12.85 -25.71
CA GLY A 97 -3.15 13.79 -24.98
C GLY A 97 -3.83 14.29 -23.71
N LYS A 98 -5.12 14.61 -23.79
CA LYS A 98 -5.94 15.02 -22.65
C LYS A 98 -6.09 13.92 -21.60
N LEU A 99 -6.35 12.67 -22.04
CA LEU A 99 -6.36 11.50 -21.13
C LEU A 99 -5.00 11.27 -20.45
N GLY A 100 -3.90 11.51 -21.18
CA GLY A 100 -2.55 11.46 -20.61
C GLY A 100 -2.30 12.55 -19.57
N GLU A 101 -2.74 13.79 -19.85
CA GLU A 101 -2.68 14.90 -18.90
C GLU A 101 -3.53 14.64 -17.66
N GLU A 102 -4.77 14.17 -17.80
CA GLU A 102 -5.65 13.84 -16.66
C GLU A 102 -5.00 12.75 -15.79
N VAL A 103 -4.39 11.72 -16.35
CA VAL A 103 -3.71 10.68 -15.54
C VAL A 103 -2.46 11.19 -14.82
N VAL A 104 -1.76 12.18 -15.38
CA VAL A 104 -0.52 12.74 -14.83
C VAL A 104 -0.79 13.86 -13.81
N PHE A 105 -1.81 14.68 -14.05
CA PHE A 105 -2.08 15.92 -13.32
C PHE A 105 -3.39 15.90 -12.52
N ASP A 106 -4.35 15.03 -12.81
CA ASP A 106 -5.63 14.90 -12.04
C ASP A 106 -5.44 14.07 -10.74
N ASN A 107 -4.30 14.28 -10.10
CA ASN A 107 -4.02 13.94 -8.71
C ASN A 107 -3.89 15.22 -7.84
N SER A 108 -4.15 16.41 -8.40
CA SER A 108 -4.18 17.65 -7.62
C SER A 108 -5.61 17.95 -7.17
N ASP A 109 -5.81 17.74 -5.86
CA ASP A 109 -6.73 18.47 -5.00
C ASP A 109 -8.24 18.24 -5.18
N THR A 110 -8.71 17.12 -4.62
CA THR A 110 -9.96 17.12 -3.85
C THR A 110 -9.69 16.62 -2.43
N ASP A 111 -8.83 17.34 -1.73
CA ASP A 111 -8.82 17.46 -0.26
C ASP A 111 -8.45 18.93 0.01
N ASP A 112 -9.49 19.78 0.02
CA ASP A 112 -9.59 21.09 0.71
C ASP A 112 -10.44 22.10 -0.11
N GLU A 113 -11.77 21.99 0.03
CA GLU A 113 -12.68 23.11 0.38
C GLU A 113 -14.08 22.59 0.78
#